data_AF-A0A137QNB7-F1
#
_entry.id   AF-A0A137QNB7-F1
#
_cell.length_a   1.000
_cell.length_b   1.000
_cell.length_c   1.000
_cell.angle_alpha   90.00
_cell.angle_beta   90.00
_cell.angle_gamma   90.00
#
_symmetry.space_group_name_H-M   'P 1'
#
loop_
_entity.id
_entity.type
_entity.pdbx_description
1 polymer ?
#
loop_
_entity_poly.entity_id
_entity_poly.type
_entity_poly.pdbx_seq_one_letter_code
_entity_poly.pdbx_strand_id
1 'polypeptide(L)'
;GVKAFAEAALLNIATAHDMIIEARVFQTCQANKCRGAEPDIRPGSLVFLSMKNLNMPKDRARKLCPKFIGPYKVVESNPEMSNYKLDLLQALVN
;
A
#
# COMPACT_ATOMS: atom_id res chain seq x y z
N GLY A 1 -17.43 12.75 -47.23
CA GLY A 1 -17.76 11.57 -48.06
C GLY A 1 -17.14 10.32 -47.45
N VAL A 2 -17.50 9.13 -47.94
CA VAL A 2 -17.11 7.82 -47.35
C VAL A 2 -15.60 7.66 -47.16
N LYS A 3 -14.77 8.21 -48.07
CA LYS A 3 -13.30 8.21 -47.94
C LYS A 3 -12.80 8.96 -46.70
N ALA A 4 -13.30 10.17 -46.47
CA ALA A 4 -12.93 10.97 -45.30
C ALA A 4 -13.32 10.29 -43.98
N PHE A 5 -14.43 9.53 -43.98
CA PHE A 5 -14.83 8.72 -42.83
C PHE A 5 -13.84 7.57 -42.57
N ALA A 6 -13.42 6.86 -43.62
CA ALA A 6 -12.43 5.78 -43.49
C ALA A 6 -11.06 6.30 -43.01
N GLU A 7 -10.61 7.44 -43.53
CA GLU A 7 -9.36 8.09 -43.11
C GLU A 7 -9.43 8.53 -41.64
N ALA A 8 -10.54 9.14 -41.21
CA ALA A 8 -10.75 9.48 -39.81
C ALA A 8 -10.78 8.25 -38.90
N ALA A 9 -11.39 7.14 -39.34
CA ALA A 9 -11.42 5.90 -38.58
C ALA A 9 -10.00 5.31 -38.39
N LEU A 10 -9.18 5.31 -39.43
CA LEU A 10 -7.78 4.86 -39.34
C LEU A 10 -6.96 5.73 -38.39
N LEU A 11 -7.14 7.06 -38.47
CA LEU A 11 -6.47 7.98 -37.56
C LEU A 11 -6.88 7.74 -36.11
N ASN A 12 -8.17 7.55 -35.85
CA ASN A 12 -8.69 7.28 -34.51
C ASN A 12 -8.14 5.97 -33.93
N ILE A 13 -7.98 4.94 -34.76
CA ILE A 13 -7.37 3.66 -34.35
C ILE A 13 -5.90 3.86 -33.98
N ALA A 14 -5.15 4.61 -34.81
CA ALA A 14 -3.76 4.94 -34.53
C ALA A 14 -3.63 5.74 -33.23
N THR A 15 -4.44 6.77 -33.03
CA THR A 15 -4.43 7.56 -31.78
C THR A 15 -4.81 6.71 -30.58
N ALA A 16 -5.83 5.84 -30.70
CA ALA A 16 -6.24 4.98 -29.60
C ALA A 16 -5.12 4.01 -29.20
N HIS A 17 -4.38 3.48 -30.18
CA HIS A 17 -3.24 2.61 -29.93
C HIS A 17 -2.13 3.33 -29.14
N ASP A 18 -1.77 4.54 -29.56
CA ASP A 18 -0.75 5.34 -28.88
C ASP A 18 -1.16 5.70 -27.45
N MET A 19 -2.44 6.08 -27.25
CA MET A 19 -2.98 6.34 -25.92
C MET A 19 -2.94 5.10 -25.01
N ILE A 20 -3.19 3.90 -25.55
CA ILE A 20 -3.08 2.65 -24.78
C ILE A 20 -1.63 2.40 -24.35
N ILE A 21 -0.67 2.64 -25.24
CA ILE A 21 0.76 2.50 -24.91
C ILE A 21 1.14 3.48 -23.80
N GLU A 22 0.78 4.75 -23.95
CA GLU A 22 1.05 5.79 -22.94
C GLU A 22 0.44 5.42 -21.59
N ALA A 23 -0.83 5.01 -21.57
CA ALA A 23 -1.52 4.59 -20.36
C ALA A 23 -0.82 3.41 -19.69
N ARG A 24 -0.33 2.43 -20.46
CA ARG A 24 0.42 1.28 -19.92
C ARG A 24 1.76 1.69 -19.33
N VAL A 25 2.48 2.62 -19.98
CA VAL A 25 3.74 3.16 -19.45
C VAL A 25 3.49 3.88 -18.13
N PHE A 26 2.44 4.71 -18.06
CA PHE A 26 2.07 5.41 -16.83
C PHE A 26 1.67 4.43 -15.72
N GLN A 27 0.81 3.45 -16.02
CA GLN A 27 0.42 2.43 -15.05
C GLN A 27 1.63 1.65 -14.52
N THR A 28 2.54 1.25 -15.40
CA THR A 28 3.78 0.54 -15.03
C THR A 28 4.66 1.42 -14.15
N CYS A 29 4.84 2.71 -14.51
CA CYS A 29 5.59 3.65 -13.69
C CYS A 29 5.00 3.75 -12.28
N GLN A 30 3.67 3.89 -12.17
CA GLN A 30 2.97 3.99 -10.88
C GLN A 30 3.02 2.69 -10.08
N ALA A 31 2.88 1.53 -10.73
CA ALA A 31 2.95 0.22 -10.09
C ALA A 31 4.37 -0.11 -9.61
N ASN A 32 5.39 0.34 -10.34
CA ASN A 32 6.79 0.17 -9.99
C ASN A 32 7.30 1.23 -9.01
N LYS A 33 6.48 2.20 -8.60
CA LYS A 33 6.86 3.09 -7.51
C LYS A 33 7.09 2.26 -6.26
N CYS A 34 8.35 2.20 -5.84
CA CYS A 34 8.69 1.68 -4.53
C CYS A 34 7.90 2.44 -3.46
N ARG A 35 7.67 1.77 -2.33
CA ARG A 35 7.23 2.47 -1.13
C ARG A 35 8.24 3.58 -0.80
N GLY A 36 7.80 4.64 -0.13
CA GLY A 36 8.68 5.76 0.25
C GLY A 36 9.88 5.29 1.08
N ALA A 37 10.81 6.20 1.37
CA ALA A 37 11.99 5.88 2.18
C ALA A 37 11.58 5.16 3.48
N GLU A 38 12.19 4.01 3.73
CA GLU A 38 11.89 3.19 4.90
C GLU A 38 12.29 3.95 6.17
N PRO A 39 11.45 3.96 7.22
CA PRO A 39 11.82 4.59 8.48
C PRO A 39 12.98 3.84 9.15
N ASP A 40 13.90 4.58 9.79
CA ASP A 40 15.02 4.01 10.56
C ASP A 40 14.50 3.41 11.88
N ILE A 41 13.93 2.20 11.80
CA ILE A 41 13.44 1.42 12.93
C ILE A 41 14.40 0.27 13.18
N ARG A 42 15.19 0.38 14.24
CA ARG A 42 16.18 -0.62 14.62
C ARG A 42 15.62 -1.64 15.62
N PRO A 43 16.17 -2.85 15.69
CA PRO A 43 15.86 -3.78 16.78
C PRO A 43 16.14 -3.10 18.13
N GLY A 44 15.21 -3.24 19.07
CA GLY A 44 15.21 -2.55 20.36
C GLY A 44 14.47 -1.21 20.39
N SER A 45 14.09 -0.65 19.24
CA SER A 45 13.24 0.55 19.20
C SER A 45 11.85 0.25 19.75
N LEU A 46 11.22 1.28 20.31
CA LEU A 46 9.84 1.23 20.78
C LEU A 46 8.91 1.85 19.73
N VAL A 47 7.93 1.07 19.27
CA VAL A 47 6.99 1.50 18.22
C VAL A 47 5.55 1.29 18.65
N PHE A 48 4.67 2.19 18.21
CA PHE A 48 3.24 2.04 18.43
C PHE A 48 2.61 1.15 17.35
N LEU A 49 1.81 0.18 17.76
CA LEU A 49 1.09 -0.71 16.84
C LEU A 49 -0.31 -0.16 16.53
N SER A 50 -0.64 -0.08 15.24
CA SER A 50 -1.98 0.30 14.78
C SER A 50 -2.99 -0.81 15.04
N MET A 51 -4.13 -0.48 15.66
CA MET A 51 -5.20 -1.45 15.90
C MET A 51 -6.09 -1.72 14.67
N LYS A 52 -5.72 -1.23 13.48
CA LYS A 52 -6.56 -1.37 12.29
C LYS A 52 -6.89 -2.83 11.96
N ASN A 53 -5.92 -3.72 12.15
CA ASN A 53 -5.99 -5.14 11.80
C ASN A 53 -6.00 -6.07 13.04
N LEU A 54 -6.15 -5.51 14.25
CA LEU A 54 -6.21 -6.31 15.47
C LEU A 54 -7.66 -6.67 15.79
N ASN A 55 -7.85 -7.87 16.33
CA ASN A 55 -9.15 -8.31 16.82
C ASN A 55 -9.45 -7.58 18.12
N MET A 56 -10.62 -6.95 18.19
CA MET A 56 -11.02 -6.18 19.36
C MET A 56 -11.69 -7.09 20.39
N PRO A 57 -11.49 -6.86 21.71
CA PRO A 57 -12.32 -7.51 22.71
C PRO A 57 -13.80 -7.24 22.41
N LYS A 58 -14.61 -8.31 22.40
CA LYS A 58 -16.01 -8.31 21.93
C LYS A 58 -16.89 -7.25 22.57
N ASP A 59 -16.57 -6.83 23.78
CA ASP A 59 -17.39 -5.92 24.59
C ASP A 59 -17.07 -4.43 24.38
N ARG A 60 -16.21 -4.07 23.41
CA ARG A 60 -15.84 -2.66 23.16
C ARG A 60 -16.13 -2.19 21.74
N ALA A 61 -16.88 -1.10 21.64
CA ALA A 61 -17.13 -0.43 20.37
C ALA A 61 -15.83 0.17 19.80
N ARG A 62 -15.50 -0.17 18.54
CA ARG A 62 -14.27 0.27 17.83
C ARG A 62 -14.07 1.79 17.84
N LYS A 63 -15.15 2.58 17.85
CA LYS A 63 -15.12 4.05 17.91
C LYS A 63 -14.48 4.59 19.20
N LEU A 64 -14.59 3.87 20.31
CA LEU A 64 -14.06 4.27 21.62
C LEU A 64 -12.66 3.72 21.89
N CYS A 65 -12.03 3.12 20.88
CA CYS A 65 -10.76 2.44 21.03
C CYS A 65 -9.63 3.30 20.50
N PRO A 66 -8.47 3.32 21.17
CA PRO A 66 -7.35 4.12 20.71
C PRO A 66 -6.87 3.62 19.35
N LYS A 67 -6.48 4.53 18.46
CA LYS A 67 -6.03 4.15 17.11
C LYS A 67 -4.74 3.32 17.15
N PHE A 68 -3.91 3.57 18.17
CA PHE A 68 -2.63 2.92 18.39
C PHE A 68 -2.54 2.41 19.82
N ILE A 69 -1.86 1.28 20.00
CA ILE A 69 -1.58 0.69 21.30
C ILE A 69 -0.08 0.58 21.50
N GLY A 70 0.34 0.81 22.75
CA GLY A 70 1.60 0.42 23.38
C GLY A 70 2.89 0.74 22.61
N PRO A 71 3.94 1.26 23.27
CA PRO A 71 5.27 1.08 22.72
C PRO A 71 5.65 -0.42 22.84
N TYR A 72 5.70 -1.12 21.72
CA TYR A 72 6.20 -2.48 21.63
C TYR A 72 7.65 -2.46 21.16
N LYS A 73 8.45 -3.38 21.70
CA LYS A 73 9.85 -3.52 21.32
C LYS A 73 9.95 -4.26 19.98
N VAL A 74 10.73 -3.70 19.07
CA VAL A 74 11.08 -4.36 17.81
C VAL A 74 12.13 -5.44 18.11
N VAL A 75 11.82 -6.69 17.78
CA VAL A 75 12.73 -7.84 17.94
C VAL A 75 13.61 -8.00 16.70
N GLU A 76 13.01 -7.89 15.52
CA GLU A 76 13.71 -8.01 14.24
C GLU A 76 13.17 -6.94 13.28
N SER A 77 14.07 -6.33 12.50
CA SER A 77 13.76 -5.36 11.45
C SER A 77 14.28 -5.86 10.11
N ASN A 78 13.40 -5.96 9.12
CA ASN A 78 13.77 -6.28 7.75
C ASN A 78 13.39 -5.11 6.81
N PRO A 79 14.26 -4.09 6.67
CA PRO A 79 13.93 -2.84 5.98
C PRO A 79 13.73 -3.03 4.47
N GLU A 80 14.31 -4.05 3.85
CA GLU A 80 14.13 -4.34 2.42
C GLU A 80 12.68 -4.68 2.07
N MET A 81 11.96 -5.33 2.98
CA MET A 81 10.58 -5.78 2.77
C MET A 81 9.56 -5.00 3.61
N SER A 82 10.00 -3.96 4.33
CA SER A 82 9.22 -3.21 5.32
C SER A 82 8.53 -4.10 6.37
N ASN A 83 9.20 -5.18 6.79
CA ASN A 83 8.66 -6.17 7.72
C ASN A 83 9.35 -6.07 9.07
N TYR A 84 8.56 -6.00 10.14
CA TYR A 84 9.05 -5.85 11.51
C TYR A 84 8.39 -6.89 12.42
N LYS A 85 9.19 -7.54 13.27
CA LYS A 85 8.68 -8.41 14.33
C LYS A 85 8.65 -7.64 15.64
N LEU A 86 7.51 -7.67 16.31
CA LEU A 86 7.29 -7.00 17.59
C LEU A 86 7.09 -8.03 18.70
N ASP A 87 7.57 -7.70 19.89
CA ASP A 87 7.30 -8.45 21.10
C ASP A 87 5.90 -8.10 21.61
N LEU A 88 4.89 -8.88 21.23
CA LEU A 88 3.47 -8.64 21.54
C LEU A 88 3.00 -9.53 22.69
N LEU A 89 2.08 -9.00 23.50
CA LEU A 89 1.38 -9.79 24.51
C LEU A 89 0.44 -10.81 23.83
N GLN A 90 0.43 -12.06 24.32
CA GLN A 90 -0.39 -13.17 23.80
C GLN A 90 -1.88 -12.81 23.65
N ALA A 91 -2.40 -11.93 24.51
CA ALA A 91 -3.79 -11.48 24.49
C ALA A 91 -4.20 -10.74 23.20
N LEU A 92 -3.25 -10.27 22.39
CA LEU A 92 -3.49 -9.56 21.14
C LEU A 92 -3.38 -10.46 19.88
N VAL A 93 -2.99 -11.72 20.05
CA VAL A 93 -2.66 -12.65 18.95
C VAL A 93 -3.87 -13.53 18.55
N ASN A 94 -5.07 -13.26 19.07
CA ASN A 94 -6.27 -14.12 18.92
C ASN A 94 -7.33 -13.59 17.93
#